data_AF-A0A1H3QMB2-F1
#
_entry.id   AF-A0A1H3QMB2-F1
#
_cell.length_a   1.000
_cell.length_b   1.000
_cell.length_c   1.000
_cell.angle_alpha   90.00
_cell.angle_beta   90.00
_cell.angle_gamma   90.00
#
_symmetry.space_group_name_H-M   'P 1'
#
loop_
_entity.id
_entity.type
_entity.pdbx_description
1 polymer ?
#
loop_
_entity_poly.entity_id
_entity_poly.type
_entity_poly.pdbx_seq_one_letter_code
_entity_poly.pdbx_strand_id
1 'polypeptide(L)'
;MAQWAVVIPEARLASERLFHHETLELSDGGDVPGPVEGDQVLIVAEEPAPRVVALGRITAAAGRADDDPDNADVAPGGPVVVTYTRRFFDEPTDAAELTLAGPLTSVDAPTFAALSARVTPAVDNRTWLVSLDLPIEAPNPAEAVRLFWTYVMELGPRELPTYVSPSDDELAMQAFVLGEEANQDPEEED
;
A
#
# COMPACT_ATOMS: atom_id res chain seq x y z
N MET A 1 6.80 22.57 -7.03
CA MET A 1 6.36 21.19 -6.81
C MET A 1 5.60 20.77 -8.03
N ALA A 2 6.16 19.83 -8.77
CA ALA A 2 5.47 19.16 -9.86
C ALA A 2 4.58 18.04 -9.30
N GLN A 3 3.70 17.54 -10.16
CA GLN A 3 2.75 16.48 -9.85
C GLN A 3 3.00 15.29 -10.77
N TRP A 4 2.90 14.10 -10.20
CA TRP A 4 3.20 12.85 -10.87
C TRP A 4 2.12 11.81 -10.58
N ALA A 5 1.92 10.90 -11.51
CA ALA A 5 1.19 9.66 -11.33
C ALA A 5 2.20 8.50 -11.40
N VAL A 6 2.13 7.61 -10.42
CA VAL A 6 2.91 6.39 -10.32
C VAL A 6 1.96 5.22 -10.46
N VAL A 7 2.22 4.35 -11.43
CA VAL A 7 1.44 3.14 -11.65
C VAL A 7 2.06 1.99 -10.86
N ILE A 8 1.26 1.32 -10.04
CA ILE A 8 1.67 0.11 -9.33
C ILE A 8 0.98 -1.12 -9.91
N PRO A 9 1.71 -2.24 -10.10
CA PRO A 9 1.10 -3.49 -10.55
C PRO A 9 0.10 -4.05 -9.55
N GLU A 10 -0.83 -4.88 -10.02
CA GLU A 10 -1.82 -5.57 -9.19
C GLU A 10 -1.17 -6.32 -8.02
N ALA A 11 -0.07 -7.03 -8.26
CA ALA A 11 0.66 -7.74 -7.21
C ALA A 11 1.22 -6.79 -6.13
N ARG A 12 1.64 -5.57 -6.50
CA ARG A 12 2.07 -4.56 -5.53
C ARG A 12 0.87 -4.03 -4.75
N LEU A 13 -0.24 -3.69 -5.42
CA LEU A 13 -1.46 -3.25 -4.75
C LEU A 13 -1.95 -4.30 -3.74
N ALA A 14 -2.00 -5.57 -4.14
CA ALA A 14 -2.35 -6.67 -3.25
C ALA A 14 -1.43 -6.70 -2.02
N SER A 15 -0.11 -6.53 -2.19
CA SER A 15 0.81 -6.46 -1.06
C SER A 15 0.58 -5.24 -0.15
N GLU A 16 0.18 -4.10 -0.70
CA GLU A 16 -0.10 -2.86 0.06
C GLU A 16 -1.40 -2.94 0.86
N ARG A 17 -2.39 -3.72 0.38
CA ARG A 17 -3.61 -4.03 1.14
C ARG A 17 -3.32 -4.93 2.34
N LEU A 18 -2.27 -5.74 2.27
CA LEU A 18 -1.93 -6.71 3.33
C LEU A 18 -0.96 -6.21 4.37
N PHE A 19 0.02 -5.42 3.94
CA PHE A 19 1.11 -4.97 4.82
C PHE A 19 1.16 -3.45 4.87
N HIS A 20 1.34 -2.93 6.08
CA HIS A 20 1.53 -1.51 6.27
C HIS A 20 2.94 -1.10 5.82
N HIS A 21 3.08 -0.61 4.59
CA HIS A 21 4.31 0.05 4.13
C HIS A 21 4.21 1.57 4.29
N GLU A 22 5.26 2.17 4.83
CA GLU A 22 5.41 3.62 4.91
C GLU A 22 5.82 4.25 3.58
N THR A 23 6.52 3.49 2.76
CA THR A 23 7.12 3.94 1.51
C THR A 23 6.84 2.98 0.36
N LEU A 24 6.89 3.53 -0.84
CA LEU A 24 6.89 2.83 -2.11
C LEU A 24 8.20 3.15 -2.84
N GLU A 25 9.00 2.13 -3.11
CA GLU A 25 10.22 2.26 -3.92
C GLU A 25 9.92 1.90 -5.37
N LEU A 26 10.36 2.74 -6.29
CA LEU A 26 10.25 2.54 -7.72
C LEU A 26 11.64 2.25 -8.27
N SER A 27 11.79 1.06 -8.83
CA SER A 27 13.07 0.58 -9.36
C SER A 27 13.42 1.16 -10.74
N ASP A 28 12.50 1.89 -11.38
CA ASP A 28 12.72 2.41 -12.73
C ASP A 28 12.09 3.80 -12.90
N GLY A 29 12.92 4.82 -13.15
CA GLY A 29 12.51 6.21 -13.36
C GLY A 29 12.31 6.58 -14.84
N GLY A 30 12.67 5.68 -15.77
CA GLY A 30 12.72 5.97 -17.21
C GLY A 30 13.73 7.07 -17.58
N ASP A 31 13.86 7.33 -18.89
CA ASP A 31 14.76 8.36 -19.48
C ASP A 31 14.20 9.80 -19.45
N VAL A 32 13.07 10.02 -18.77
CA VAL A 32 12.41 11.33 -18.68
C VAL A 32 12.98 12.09 -17.49
N PRO A 33 13.05 13.45 -17.48
CA PRO A 33 13.45 14.19 -16.28
C PRO A 33 12.62 13.74 -15.08
N GLY A 34 13.24 13.00 -14.18
CA GLY A 34 12.57 12.35 -13.07
C GLY A 34 11.97 13.32 -12.06
N PRO A 35 11.12 12.81 -11.18
CA PRO A 35 10.50 13.60 -10.13
C PRO A 35 11.57 14.01 -9.12
N VAL A 36 11.43 15.19 -8.51
CA VAL A 36 12.38 15.66 -7.50
C VAL A 36 11.80 15.54 -6.10
N GLU A 37 12.67 15.55 -5.09
CA GLU A 37 12.25 15.56 -3.69
C GLU A 37 11.23 16.68 -3.43
N GLY A 38 10.14 16.32 -2.75
CA GLY A 38 9.04 17.24 -2.45
C GLY A 38 7.90 17.24 -3.48
N ASP A 39 8.09 16.68 -4.67
CA ASP A 39 7.02 16.55 -5.64
C ASP A 39 5.88 15.64 -5.15
N GLN A 40 4.66 15.93 -5.60
CA GLN A 40 3.46 15.24 -5.15
C GLN A 40 3.08 14.10 -6.09
N VAL A 41 2.54 13.02 -5.54
CA VAL A 41 2.31 11.77 -6.27
C VAL A 41 0.89 11.27 -6.07
N LEU A 42 0.21 10.92 -7.16
CA LEU A 42 -0.93 10.01 -7.19
C LEU A 42 -0.38 8.60 -7.39
N ILE A 43 -0.76 7.66 -6.53
CA ILE A 43 -0.47 6.24 -6.73
C ILE A 43 -1.71 5.62 -7.39
N VAL A 44 -1.51 4.99 -8.54
CA VAL A 44 -2.55 4.52 -9.45
C VAL A 44 -2.42 3.01 -9.61
N ALA A 45 -3.52 2.28 -9.47
CA ALA A 45 -3.56 0.85 -9.73
C ALA A 45 -3.52 0.56 -11.23
N GLU A 46 -2.79 -0.47 -11.62
CA GLU A 46 -2.79 -1.03 -12.97
C GLU A 46 -4.06 -1.87 -13.21
N GLU A 47 -5.07 -1.28 -13.84
CA GLU A 47 -6.31 -1.95 -14.25
C GLU A 47 -6.85 -1.33 -15.55
N PRO A 48 -7.78 -1.98 -16.29
CA PRO A 48 -8.21 -1.49 -17.61
C PRO A 48 -8.73 -0.04 -17.62
N ALA A 49 -9.09 0.50 -16.45
CA ALA A 49 -9.26 1.93 -16.21
C ALA A 49 -8.41 2.40 -15.00
N PRO A 50 -7.72 3.55 -15.09
CA PRO A 50 -6.88 4.05 -14.01
C PRO A 50 -7.69 4.44 -12.77
N ARG A 51 -7.24 3.98 -11.61
CA ARG A 51 -7.82 4.28 -10.29
C ARG A 51 -6.75 4.76 -9.32
N VAL A 52 -6.97 5.90 -8.67
CA VAL A 52 -6.09 6.36 -7.59
C VAL A 52 -6.38 5.55 -6.34
N VAL A 53 -5.33 5.05 -5.69
CA VAL A 53 -5.40 4.20 -4.48
C VAL A 53 -4.65 4.80 -3.29
N ALA A 54 -3.75 5.74 -3.53
CA ALA A 54 -3.04 6.47 -2.49
C ALA A 54 -2.53 7.83 -2.99
N LEU A 55 -2.18 8.70 -2.04
CA LEU A 55 -1.44 9.93 -2.27
C LEU A 55 -0.07 9.84 -1.58
N GLY A 56 0.92 10.50 -2.16
CA GLY A 56 2.27 10.48 -1.64
C GLY A 56 3.10 11.71 -1.98
N ARG A 57 4.34 11.68 -1.54
CA ARG A 57 5.37 12.68 -1.84
C ARG A 57 6.71 11.99 -2.08
N ILE A 58 7.47 12.50 -3.02
CA ILE A 58 8.83 12.04 -3.30
C ILE A 58 9.75 12.46 -2.15
N THR A 59 10.45 11.50 -1.56
CA THR A 59 11.43 11.71 -0.48
C THR A 59 12.85 11.34 -0.90
N ALA A 60 13.01 10.53 -1.95
CA ALA A 60 14.26 10.38 -2.67
C ALA A 60 13.97 10.32 -4.18
N ALA A 61 14.76 11.07 -4.95
CA ALA A 61 14.66 11.12 -6.41
C ALA A 61 15.72 10.21 -7.04
N ALA A 62 15.42 9.65 -8.21
CA ALA A 62 16.45 9.02 -9.01
C ALA A 62 17.50 10.06 -9.36
N GLY A 63 18.74 9.84 -8.93
CA GLY A 63 19.86 10.66 -9.37
C GLY A 63 19.89 10.67 -10.89
N ARG A 64 20.13 11.83 -11.51
CA ARG A 64 20.31 11.87 -12.97
C ARG A 64 21.53 11.02 -13.31
N ALA A 65 21.37 10.08 -14.25
CA ALA A 65 22.50 9.66 -15.05
C ALA A 65 23.03 10.93 -15.74
N ASP A 66 24.32 11.19 -15.62
CA ASP A 66 24.95 12.28 -16.35
C ASP A 66 24.82 11.96 -17.84
N ASP A 67 24.47 12.96 -18.66
CA ASP A 67 24.35 12.79 -20.12
C ASP A 67 25.73 12.74 -20.79
N ASP A 68 26.83 12.82 -20.03
CA ASP A 68 28.20 12.73 -20.51
C ASP A 68 28.64 11.26 -20.68
N PRO A 69 28.75 10.75 -21.93
CA PRO A 69 29.14 9.37 -22.19
C PRO A 69 30.59 9.05 -21.76
N ASP A 70 31.41 10.06 -21.45
CA ASP A 70 32.79 9.89 -21.00
C ASP A 70 32.94 9.96 -19.46
N ASN A 71 31.86 10.23 -18.71
CA ASN A 71 31.90 10.31 -17.25
C ASN A 71 31.65 8.93 -16.60
N ALA A 72 32.71 8.13 -16.47
CA ALA A 72 32.68 6.78 -15.89
C ALA A 72 32.45 6.74 -14.36
N ASP A 73 32.45 7.88 -13.67
CA ASP A 73 32.35 7.99 -12.19
C ASP A 73 30.92 8.29 -11.69
N VAL A 74 29.93 8.27 -12.58
CA VAL A 74 28.54 8.57 -12.22
C VAL A 74 27.91 7.35 -11.57
N ALA A 75 27.57 7.47 -10.29
CA ALA A 75 26.76 6.47 -9.62
C ALA A 75 25.42 6.32 -10.37
N PRO A 76 24.96 5.10 -10.66
CA PRO A 76 23.64 4.90 -11.27
C PRO A 76 22.59 5.62 -10.42
N GLY A 77 21.62 6.24 -11.08
CA GLY A 77 20.51 6.90 -10.41
C GLY A 77 19.86 5.96 -9.39
N GLY A 78 19.74 6.41 -8.13
CA GLY A 78 19.07 5.64 -7.09
C GLY A 78 17.57 5.42 -7.38
N PRO A 79 16.88 4.58 -6.59
CA PRO A 79 15.43 4.41 -6.75
C PRO A 79 14.69 5.70 -6.41
N VAL A 80 13.54 5.92 -7.06
CA VAL A 80 12.59 6.94 -6.62
C VAL A 80 11.81 6.39 -5.44
N VAL A 81 11.77 7.13 -4.33
CA VAL A 81 11.05 6.73 -3.12
C VAL A 81 9.89 7.69 -2.88
N VAL A 82 8.70 7.14 -2.74
CA VAL A 82 7.47 7.85 -2.40
C VAL A 82 7.09 7.51 -0.96
N THR A 83 6.95 8.51 -0.10
CA THR A 83 6.31 8.34 1.22
C THR A 83 4.81 8.57 1.08
N TYR A 84 4.02 7.64 1.60
CA TYR A 84 2.57 7.76 1.59
C TYR A 84 2.12 8.90 2.51
N THR A 85 1.33 9.82 1.97
CA THR A 85 0.65 10.86 2.75
C THR A 85 -0.78 10.46 3.06
N ARG A 86 -1.35 9.55 2.26
CA ARG A 86 -2.71 9.02 2.45
C ARG A 86 -2.85 7.69 1.73
N ARG A 87 -3.50 6.71 2.38
CA ARG A 87 -3.78 5.38 1.83
C ARG A 87 -5.29 5.13 1.86
N PHE A 88 -5.82 4.59 0.77
CA PHE A 88 -7.24 4.26 0.60
C PHE A 88 -7.35 3.13 -0.44
N PHE A 89 -6.54 2.07 -0.23
CA PHE A 89 -6.40 0.98 -1.17
C PHE A 89 -7.70 0.19 -1.39
N ASP A 90 -8.55 0.14 -0.36
CA ASP A 90 -9.83 -0.58 -0.37
C ASP A 90 -11.00 0.26 -0.93
N GLU A 91 -10.84 1.58 -1.02
CA GLU A 91 -11.83 2.52 -1.59
C GLU A 91 -11.19 3.38 -2.70
N PRO A 92 -10.79 2.77 -3.84
CA PRO A 92 -10.14 3.49 -4.92
C PRO A 92 -11.03 4.58 -5.50
N THR A 93 -10.40 5.68 -5.93
CA THR A 93 -11.08 6.76 -6.65
C THR A 93 -10.85 6.65 -8.16
N ASP A 94 -11.91 6.70 -8.94
CA ASP A 94 -11.83 6.69 -10.41
C ASP A 94 -11.00 7.87 -10.94
N ALA A 95 -10.13 7.58 -11.91
CA ALA A 95 -9.19 8.53 -12.48
C ALA A 95 -9.15 8.47 -14.02
N ALA A 96 -10.29 8.20 -14.65
CA ALA A 96 -10.41 8.00 -16.09
C ALA A 96 -9.87 9.16 -16.96
N GLU A 97 -9.73 10.36 -16.39
CA GLU A 97 -9.09 11.50 -17.03
C GLU A 97 -7.56 11.41 -17.15
N LEU A 98 -6.90 10.51 -16.41
CA LEU A 98 -5.45 10.32 -16.47
C LEU A 98 -5.04 9.64 -17.78
N THR A 99 -4.15 10.29 -18.51
CA THR A 99 -3.44 9.66 -19.63
C THR A 99 -2.06 9.22 -19.14
N LEU A 100 -1.92 7.93 -18.85
CA LEU A 100 -0.67 7.35 -18.35
C LEU A 100 0.28 7.05 -19.52
N ALA A 101 1.53 7.53 -19.41
CA ALA A 101 2.57 7.33 -20.43
C ALA A 101 3.55 6.19 -20.07
N GLY A 102 3.45 5.65 -18.86
CA GLY A 102 4.32 4.61 -18.32
C GLY A 102 4.21 4.49 -16.79
N PRO A 103 5.16 3.80 -16.14
CA PRO A 103 5.18 3.61 -14.69
C PRO A 103 5.20 4.92 -13.90
N LEU A 104 5.80 5.96 -14.50
CA LEU A 104 5.80 7.31 -13.99
C LEU A 104 5.33 8.27 -15.08
N THR A 105 4.35 9.11 -14.77
CA THR A 105 3.76 10.08 -15.72
C THR A 105 3.63 11.45 -15.05
N SER A 106 4.04 12.52 -15.73
CA SER A 106 3.80 13.88 -15.24
C SER A 106 2.31 14.25 -15.38
N VAL A 107 1.75 14.88 -14.35
CA VAL A 107 0.33 15.28 -14.30
C VAL A 107 0.26 16.80 -14.18
N ASP A 108 -0.66 17.43 -14.89
CA ASP A 108 -0.87 18.87 -14.73
C ASP A 108 -1.55 19.19 -13.39
N ALA A 109 -1.22 20.36 -12.83
CA ALA A 109 -1.71 20.77 -11.52
C ALA A 109 -3.25 20.79 -11.39
N PRO A 110 -4.04 21.28 -12.38
CA PRO A 110 -5.49 21.19 -12.35
C PRO A 110 -6.03 19.75 -12.24
N THR A 111 -5.54 18.82 -13.06
CA THR A 111 -5.94 17.41 -13.02
C THR A 111 -5.60 16.77 -11.68
N PHE A 112 -4.38 16.99 -11.19
CA PHE A 112 -3.95 16.48 -9.89
C PHE A 112 -4.82 17.00 -8.74
N ALA A 113 -5.13 18.30 -8.73
CA ALA A 113 -5.96 18.92 -7.70
C ALA A 113 -7.39 18.36 -7.73
N ALA A 114 -7.97 18.18 -8.91
CA ALA A 114 -9.30 17.63 -9.07
C ALA A 114 -9.40 16.19 -8.54
N LEU A 115 -8.43 15.33 -8.87
CA LEU A 115 -8.37 13.95 -8.39
C LEU A 115 -8.13 13.88 -6.87
N SER A 116 -7.16 14.64 -6.37
CA SER A 116 -6.85 14.68 -4.93
C SER A 116 -8.04 15.15 -4.07
N ALA A 117 -8.86 16.06 -4.60
CA ALA A 117 -10.04 16.58 -3.92
C ALA A 117 -11.21 15.58 -3.82
N ARG A 118 -11.25 14.54 -4.66
CA ARG A 118 -12.28 13.50 -4.63
C ARG A 118 -12.05 12.47 -3.52
N VAL A 119 -10.82 12.34 -3.05
CA VAL A 119 -10.44 11.31 -2.08
C VAL A 119 -11.03 11.59 -0.70
N THR A 120 -11.77 10.62 -0.14
CA THR A 120 -12.46 10.66 1.16
C THR A 120 -11.57 11.16 2.29
N PRO A 121 -11.91 12.27 3.00
CA PRO A 121 -11.15 12.88 4.11
C PRO A 121 -10.41 11.88 5.00
N ALA A 122 -9.15 12.17 5.36
CA ALA A 122 -8.45 11.35 6.34
C ALA A 122 -9.26 11.36 7.65
N VAL A 123 -9.52 10.17 8.17
CA VAL A 123 -10.14 9.98 9.48
C VAL A 123 -9.06 9.96 10.55
N ASP A 124 -9.40 10.43 11.75
CA ASP A 124 -8.50 10.35 12.89
C ASP A 124 -8.24 8.89 13.27
N ASN A 125 -7.00 8.60 13.66
CA ASN A 125 -6.63 7.27 14.12
C ASN A 125 -7.42 6.91 15.38
N ARG A 126 -7.97 5.70 15.38
CA ARG A 126 -8.56 5.04 16.55
C ARG A 126 -7.66 3.88 16.98
N THR A 127 -7.66 3.59 18.27
CA THR A 127 -7.02 2.39 18.81
C THR A 127 -7.90 1.16 18.57
N TRP A 128 -7.30 0.13 17.98
CA TRP A 128 -7.93 -1.16 17.71
C TRP A 128 -7.24 -2.25 18.53
N LEU A 129 -8.02 -3.21 19.03
CA LEU A 129 -7.50 -4.47 19.54
C LEU A 129 -7.49 -5.46 18.38
N VAL A 130 -6.35 -6.11 18.16
CA VAL A 130 -6.16 -7.11 17.10
C VAL A 130 -5.56 -8.36 17.73
N SER A 131 -6.25 -9.49 17.59
CA SER A 131 -5.82 -10.77 18.13
C SER A 131 -5.89 -11.89 17.08
N LEU A 132 -5.06 -12.92 17.28
CA LEU A 132 -5.20 -14.22 16.64
C LEU A 132 -5.67 -15.20 17.71
N ASP A 133 -6.75 -15.93 17.45
CA ASP A 133 -7.22 -17.00 18.32
C ASP A 133 -7.11 -18.34 17.59
N LEU A 134 -6.23 -19.22 18.10
CA LEU A 134 -5.94 -20.51 17.49
C LEU A 134 -6.14 -21.62 18.52
N PRO A 135 -7.06 -22.59 18.28
CA PRO A 135 -7.26 -23.71 19.17
C PRO A 135 -6.09 -24.70 19.04
N ILE A 136 -5.14 -24.62 19.97
CA ILE A 136 -3.91 -25.44 19.95
C ILE A 136 -3.95 -26.47 21.06
N GLU A 137 -3.91 -27.74 20.68
CA GLU A 137 -3.72 -28.85 21.61
C GLU A 137 -2.23 -29.13 21.80
N ALA A 138 -1.74 -29.08 23.05
CA ALA A 138 -0.34 -29.27 23.37
C ALA A 138 -0.15 -29.86 24.78
N PRO A 139 0.96 -30.58 25.04
CA PRO A 139 1.19 -31.22 26.35
C PRO A 139 1.47 -30.22 27.49
N ASN A 140 1.84 -28.97 27.17
CA ASN A 140 2.02 -27.90 28.15
C ASN A 140 1.96 -26.51 27.46
N PRO A 141 1.84 -25.41 28.24
CA PRO A 141 1.72 -24.06 27.67
C PRO A 141 2.92 -23.63 26.81
N ALA A 142 4.15 -24.07 27.13
CA ALA A 142 5.31 -23.69 26.34
C ALA A 142 5.32 -24.38 24.97
N GLU A 143 4.84 -25.63 24.87
CA GLU A 143 4.63 -26.28 23.57
C GLU A 143 3.50 -25.63 22.77
N ALA A 144 2.41 -25.21 23.43
CA ALA A 144 1.33 -24.48 22.75
C ALA A 144 1.85 -23.20 22.08
N VAL A 145 2.70 -22.42 22.76
CA VAL A 145 3.32 -21.21 22.19
C VAL A 145 4.26 -21.53 21.03
N ARG A 146 5.00 -22.65 21.07
CA ARG A 146 5.85 -23.05 19.95
C ARG A 146 5.02 -23.39 18.73
N LEU A 147 3.95 -24.18 18.90
CA LEU A 147 3.02 -24.53 17.83
C LEU A 147 2.29 -23.30 17.27
N PHE A 148 1.92 -22.34 18.14
CA PHE A 148 1.33 -21.07 17.73
C PHE A 148 2.22 -20.35 16.72
N TRP A 149 3.50 -20.17 17.05
CA TRP A 149 4.44 -19.50 16.14
C TRP A 149 4.69 -20.31 14.86
N THR A 150 4.69 -21.64 14.94
CA THR A 150 4.73 -22.48 13.74
C THR A 150 3.54 -22.18 12.82
N TYR A 151 2.31 -22.20 13.32
CA TYR A 151 1.12 -21.91 12.51
C TYR A 151 1.11 -20.48 11.98
N VAL A 152 1.49 -19.49 12.79
CA VAL A 152 1.59 -18.10 12.35
C VAL A 152 2.54 -17.96 11.15
N MET A 153 3.68 -18.65 11.17
CA MET A 153 4.68 -18.59 10.10
C MET A 153 4.30 -19.41 8.87
N GLU A 154 3.59 -20.53 9.04
CA GLU A 154 3.21 -21.43 7.93
C GLU A 154 1.98 -20.94 7.17
N LEU A 155 0.96 -20.45 7.88
CA LEU A 155 -0.33 -20.03 7.30
C LEU A 155 -0.31 -18.55 6.90
N GLY A 156 0.25 -17.69 7.76
CA GLY A 156 0.38 -16.27 7.51
C GLY A 156 -0.96 -15.52 7.31
N PRO A 157 -0.91 -14.26 6.83
CA PRO A 157 -2.08 -13.37 6.77
C PRO A 157 -3.13 -13.75 5.70
N ARG A 158 -2.83 -14.73 4.84
CA ARG A 158 -3.77 -15.24 3.82
C ARG A 158 -4.76 -16.25 4.35
N GLU A 159 -4.40 -16.94 5.43
CA GLU A 159 -5.17 -18.06 5.94
C GLU A 159 -5.60 -17.84 7.39
N LEU A 160 -4.91 -16.98 8.14
CA LEU A 160 -5.22 -16.72 9.54
C LEU A 160 -6.24 -15.59 9.70
N PRO A 161 -7.40 -15.86 10.33
CA PRO A 161 -8.34 -14.81 10.68
C PRO A 161 -7.78 -13.99 11.84
N THR A 162 -7.73 -12.67 11.65
CA THR A 162 -7.48 -11.70 12.71
C THR A 162 -8.79 -11.19 13.26
N TYR A 163 -8.95 -11.20 14.57
CA TYR A 163 -10.12 -10.66 15.23
C TYR A 163 -9.84 -9.21 15.62
N VAL A 164 -10.71 -8.30 15.19
CA VAL A 164 -10.55 -6.86 15.34
C VAL A 164 -11.73 -6.29 16.11
N SER A 165 -11.47 -5.46 17.12
CA SER A 165 -12.48 -4.70 17.82
C SER A 165 -11.98 -3.29 18.17
N PRO A 166 -12.87 -2.28 18.28
CA PRO A 166 -12.50 -1.00 18.89
C PRO A 166 -12.02 -1.20 20.33
N SER A 167 -11.02 -0.44 20.77
CA SER A 167 -10.52 -0.57 22.16
C SER A 167 -11.54 -0.14 23.23
N ASP A 168 -12.57 0.61 22.85
CA ASP A 168 -13.67 1.04 23.70
C ASP A 168 -14.91 0.13 23.61
N ASP A 169 -14.89 -0.90 22.75
CA ASP A 169 -15.96 -1.89 22.59
C ASP A 169 -15.40 -3.26 22.17
N GLU A 170 -14.86 -4.01 23.14
CA GLU A 170 -14.26 -5.32 22.89
C GLU A 170 -15.27 -6.39 22.43
N LEU A 171 -16.57 -6.17 22.67
CA LEU A 171 -17.63 -7.11 22.29
C LEU A 171 -18.01 -7.00 20.82
N ALA A 172 -17.67 -5.91 20.14
CA ALA A 172 -17.86 -5.72 18.71
C ALA A 172 -16.77 -6.43 17.87
N MET A 173 -16.34 -7.61 18.31
CA MET A 173 -15.28 -8.38 17.68
C MET A 173 -15.71 -8.93 16.33
N GLN A 174 -14.95 -8.59 15.30
CA GLN A 174 -15.20 -9.04 13.93
C GLN A 174 -13.95 -9.74 13.37
N ALA A 175 -14.14 -10.82 12.64
CA ALA A 175 -13.05 -11.53 11.99
C ALA A 175 -12.73 -10.89 10.62
N PHE A 176 -11.44 -10.74 10.35
CA PHE A 176 -10.90 -10.26 9.09
C PHE A 176 -9.85 -11.24 8.55
N VAL A 177 -9.92 -11.53 7.26
CA VAL A 177 -8.89 -12.24 6.49
C VAL A 177 -8.49 -11.33 5.35
N LEU A 178 -7.18 -11.10 5.16
CA LEU A 178 -6.67 -10.20 4.10
C LEU A 178 -7.23 -8.76 4.15
N GLY A 179 -7.65 -8.29 5.32
CA GLY A 179 -8.26 -6.97 5.50
C GLY A 179 -9.73 -6.89 5.11
N GLU A 180 -10.33 -8.00 4.70
CA GLU A 180 -11.75 -8.11 4.39
C GLU A 180 -12.48 -8.85 5.51
N GLU A 181 -13.70 -8.42 5.82
CA GLU A 181 -14.54 -9.06 6.81
C GLU A 181 -14.83 -10.50 6.36
N ALA A 182 -14.61 -11.47 7.24
CA ALA A 182 -14.80 -12.88 6.95
C ALA A 182 -15.80 -13.48 7.94
N ASN A 183 -16.95 -13.95 7.45
CA ASN A 183 -17.86 -14.71 8.30
C ASN A 183 -17.17 -16.01 8.73
N GLN A 184 -17.18 -16.28 10.03
CA GLN A 184 -16.61 -17.51 10.60
C GLN A 184 -17.71 -18.45 11.12
N ASP A 185 -18.99 -18.11 10.94
CA ASP A 185 -20.10 -18.97 11.30
C ASP A 185 -20.29 -20.07 10.24
N PRO A 186 -20.01 -21.34 10.57
CA PRO A 186 -20.19 -22.44 9.62
C PRO A 186 -21.66 -22.74 9.30
N GLU A 187 -22.62 -22.20 10.06
CA GLU A 187 -24.07 -22.39 9.83
C GLU A 187 -24.67 -21.31 8.92
N GLU A 188 -24.03 -20.15 8.80
CA GLU A 188 -24.39 -19.10 7.85
C GLU A 188 -23.54 -19.28 6.59
N GLU A 189 -24.01 -20.09 5.64
CA GLU A 189 -23.38 -20.20 4.31
C GLU A 189 -23.42 -18.83 3.60
N ASP A 190 -22.26 -18.35 3.13
CA ASP A 190 -22.05 -17.11 2.35
C ASP A 190 -22.94 -16.97 1.09
#